data_AF-A0A2E4EAL6-F1
#
_entry.id   AF-A0A2E4EAL6-F1
#
_cell.length_a   1.000
_cell.length_b   1.000
_cell.length_c   1.000
_cell.angle_alpha   90.00
_cell.angle_beta   90.00
_cell.angle_gamma   90.00
#
_symmetry.space_group_name_H-M   'P 1'
#
loop_
_entity.id
_entity.type
_entity.pdbx_description
1 polymer ?
#
loop_
_entity_poly.entity_id
_entity_poly.type
_entity_poly.pdbx_seq_one_letter_code
_entity_poly.pdbx_strand_id
1 'polypeptide(L)'
;MSLGDFLGYAFAALMLVGWLYLTVEYVRAAIRGRFSFWRRRAGKKTWPPVRAERPLAFWVIWALMAGPILMLTALVLSGVIMVAFQA
;
A
#
# COMPACT_ATOMS: atom_id res chain seq x y z
N MET A 1 16.11 0.37 -29.72
CA MET A 1 14.96 0.37 -28.79
C MET A 1 13.88 1.22 -29.41
N SER A 2 12.71 0.65 -29.73
CA SER A 2 11.65 1.42 -30.37
C SER A 2 11.02 2.40 -29.37
N LEU A 3 10.39 3.47 -29.87
CA LEU A 3 9.64 4.41 -29.02
C LEU A 3 8.55 3.68 -28.20
N GLY A 4 7.94 2.65 -28.80
CA GLY A 4 6.94 1.80 -28.14
C GLY A 4 7.52 1.01 -26.97
N ASP A 5 8.71 0.43 -27.14
CA ASP A 5 9.40 -0.30 -26.06
C ASP A 5 9.74 0.64 -24.90
N PHE A 6 10.26 1.82 -25.20
CA PHE A 6 10.60 2.83 -24.20
C PHE A 6 9.39 3.26 -23.37
N LEU A 7 8.26 3.55 -24.01
CA LEU A 7 7.02 3.90 -23.32
C LEU A 7 6.48 2.74 -22.48
N GLY A 8 6.59 1.51 -22.99
CA GLY A 8 6.22 0.30 -22.26
C GLY A 8 7.00 0.13 -20.96
N TYR A 9 8.33 0.28 -21.01
CA TYR A 9 9.18 0.20 -19.81
C TYR A 9 8.97 1.38 -18.86
N ALA A 10 8.79 2.60 -19.38
CA ALA A 10 8.52 3.77 -18.55
C ALA A 10 7.19 3.61 -17.79
N PHE A 11 6.15 3.08 -18.45
CA PHE A 11 4.88 2.76 -17.82
C PHE A 11 5.01 1.64 -16.77
N ALA A 12 5.74 0.57 -17.09
CA ALA A 12 6.00 -0.51 -16.14
C ALA A 12 6.76 -0.02 -14.90
N ALA A 13 7.77 0.84 -15.08
CA ALA A 13 8.50 1.47 -13.99
C ALA A 13 7.61 2.36 -13.12
N LEU A 14 6.74 3.18 -13.72
CA LEU A 14 5.77 4.00 -13.00
C LEU A 14 4.78 3.14 -12.19
N MET A 15 4.28 2.05 -12.78
CA MET A 15 3.40 1.10 -12.09
C MET A 15 4.11 0.43 -10.92
N LEU A 16 5.37 0.03 -11.09
CA LEU A 16 6.18 -0.56 -10.02
C LEU A 16 6.41 0.43 -8.86
N VAL A 17 6.76 1.67 -9.18
CA VAL A 17 6.96 2.74 -8.18
C VAL A 17 5.64 3.03 -7.44
N GLY A 18 4.52 3.12 -8.17
CA GLY A 18 3.20 3.31 -7.58
C GLY A 18 2.80 2.17 -6.65
N TRP A 19 3.09 0.92 -7.05
CA TRP A 19 2.87 -0.27 -6.24
C TRP A 19 3.67 -0.23 -4.93
N LEU A 20 4.98 0.06 -5.01
CA LEU A 20 5.85 0.16 -3.84
C LEU A 20 5.39 1.28 -2.90
N TYR A 21 5.01 2.43 -3.46
CA TYR A 21 4.48 3.55 -2.69
C TYR A 21 3.21 3.17 -1.93
N LEU A 22 2.26 2.51 -2.59
CA LEU A 22 1.03 2.01 -1.96
C LEU A 22 1.34 1.03 -0.81
N THR A 23 2.25 0.08 -1.05
CA THR A 23 2.69 -0.89 -0.05
C THR A 23 3.23 -0.19 1.21
N VAL A 24 4.09 0.81 1.03
CA VAL A 24 4.63 1.61 2.14
C VAL A 24 3.53 2.38 2.88
N GLU A 25 2.58 2.97 2.17
CA GLU A 25 1.46 3.69 2.80
C GLU A 25 0.53 2.74 3.59
N TYR A 26 0.28 1.51 3.11
CA TYR A 26 -0.49 0.52 3.86
C TYR A 26 0.20 0.10 5.17
N VAL A 27 1.52 -0.11 5.12
CA VAL A 27 2.33 -0.42 6.32
C VAL A 27 2.36 0.77 7.27
N ARG A 28 2.55 1.98 6.75
CA ARG A 28 2.52 3.22 7.53
C ARG A 28 1.15 3.44 8.18
N ALA A 29 0.06 3.09 7.50
CA ALA A 29 -1.29 3.14 8.04
C ALA A 29 -1.49 2.13 9.19
N ALA A 30 -0.92 0.93 9.09
CA ALA A 30 -0.92 -0.07 10.16
C ALA A 30 -0.17 0.43 11.41
N ILE A 31 1.06 0.94 11.24
CA ILE A 31 1.90 1.44 12.34
C ILE A 31 1.23 2.63 13.04
N ARG A 32 0.63 3.54 12.27
CA ARG A 32 0.02 4.75 12.83
C ARG A 32 -1.37 4.50 13.42
N GLY A 33 -1.99 3.34 13.17
CA GLY A 33 -3.37 3.03 13.60
C GLY A 33 -4.41 4.03 13.11
N ARG A 34 -4.12 4.75 12.01
CA ARG A 34 -4.95 5.86 11.50
C ARG A 34 -5.15 5.67 10.00
N PHE A 35 -6.36 5.29 9.60
CA PHE A 35 -6.83 5.57 8.25
C PHE A 35 -7.06 7.07 8.14
N SER A 36 -6.10 7.79 7.57
CA SER A 36 -6.20 9.22 7.29
C SER A 36 -7.32 9.58 6.30
N PHE A 37 -7.97 8.59 5.69
CA PHE A 37 -9.02 8.78 4.69
C PHE A 37 -10.25 9.54 5.19
N TRP A 38 -10.50 9.62 6.50
CA TRP A 38 -11.67 10.33 7.05
C TRP A 38 -11.28 11.32 8.16
N ARG A 39 -10.57 12.39 7.81
CA ARG A 39 -10.67 13.65 8.57
C ARG A 39 -11.91 14.40 8.07
N ARG A 40 -13.07 14.21 8.71
CA ARG A 40 -14.22 15.09 8.49
C ARG A 40 -13.87 16.49 9.01
N ARG A 41 -13.64 17.43 8.09
CA ARG A 41 -13.68 18.86 8.42
C ARG A 41 -15.15 19.29 8.39
N ALA A 42 -15.71 19.63 9.54
CA ALA A 42 -17.02 20.26 9.63
C ALA A 42 -16.84 21.61 10.31
N GLY A 43 -17.20 22.70 9.62
CA GLY A 43 -17.23 24.05 10.19
C GLY A 43 -15.92 24.52 10.83
N LYS A 44 -14.82 24.61 10.07
CA LYS A 44 -13.48 25.07 10.52
C LYS A 44 -12.83 24.26 11.68
N LYS A 45 -13.52 23.28 12.27
CA LYS A 45 -13.01 22.41 13.32
C LYS A 45 -12.56 21.07 12.71
N THR A 46 -11.30 20.70 12.98
CA THR A 46 -10.78 19.39 12.61
C THR A 46 -11.24 18.41 13.68
N TRP A 47 -12.24 17.58 13.38
CA TRP A 47 -12.62 16.51 14.29
C TRP A 47 -11.44 15.55 14.48
N PRO A 48 -11.12 15.15 15.72
CA PRO A 48 -10.07 14.16 15.95
C PRO A 48 -10.37 12.94 15.07
N PRO A 49 -9.34 12.31 14.48
CA PRO A 49 -9.54 11.11 13.68
C PRO A 49 -10.36 10.15 14.52
N VAL A 50 -11.44 9.60 13.96
CA VAL A 50 -12.31 8.64 14.63
C VAL A 50 -11.38 7.61 15.27
N ARG A 51 -11.17 7.72 16.59
CA ARG A 51 -10.44 6.69 17.32
C ARG A 51 -11.32 5.49 17.12
N ALA A 52 -10.78 4.44 16.51
CA ALA A 52 -11.50 3.20 16.38
C ALA A 52 -11.83 2.75 17.80
N GLU A 53 -13.06 3.02 18.26
CA GLU A 53 -13.61 2.49 19.51
C GLU A 53 -13.64 0.95 19.46
N ARG A 54 -13.33 0.35 18.30
CA ARG A 54 -13.17 -1.06 18.04
C ARG A 54 -11.86 -1.33 17.28
N PRO A 55 -10.72 -1.55 17.98
CA PRO A 55 -9.43 -1.85 17.33
C PRO A 55 -9.51 -3.09 16.43
N LEU A 56 -10.38 -4.05 16.77
CA LEU A 56 -10.60 -5.25 15.96
C LEU A 56 -11.18 -4.93 14.57
N ALA A 57 -12.13 -4.00 14.49
CA ALA A 57 -12.73 -3.60 13.22
C ALA A 57 -11.73 -2.88 12.31
N PHE A 58 -10.80 -2.11 12.90
CA PHE A 58 -9.69 -1.48 12.16
C PHE A 58 -8.81 -2.53 11.48
N TRP A 59 -8.36 -3.54 12.23
CA TRP A 59 -7.48 -4.58 11.69
C TRP A 59 -8.16 -5.45 10.64
N VAL A 60 -9.45 -5.73 10.79
CA VAL A 60 -10.23 -6.49 9.78
C VAL A 60 -10.33 -5.71 8.47
N ILE A 61 -10.72 -4.43 8.51
CA ILE A 61 -10.83 -3.60 7.31
C ILE A 61 -9.45 -3.41 6.67
N TRP A 62 -8.42 -3.17 7.48
CA TRP A 62 -7.05 -3.07 7.00
C TRP A 62 -6.56 -4.36 6.33
N ALA A 63 -6.77 -5.52 6.96
CA ALA A 63 -6.36 -6.80 6.39
C ALA A 63 -7.09 -7.11 5.08
N LEU A 64 -8.38 -6.76 4.96
CA LEU A 64 -9.14 -6.95 3.72
C LEU A 64 -8.63 -6.06 2.58
N MET A 65 -8.26 -4.81 2.87
CA MET A 65 -7.79 -3.87 1.85
C MET A 65 -6.31 -4.05 1.51
N ALA A 66 -5.45 -4.16 2.53
CA ALA A 66 -4.00 -4.24 2.38
C ALA A 66 -3.52 -5.68 2.14
N GLY A 67 -4.22 -6.68 2.66
CA GLY A 67 -3.81 -8.08 2.64
C GLY A 67 -3.47 -8.60 1.24
N PRO A 68 -4.34 -8.45 0.23
CA PRO A 68 -4.05 -8.91 -1.13
C PRO A 68 -2.80 -8.24 -1.74
N ILE A 69 -2.63 -6.94 -1.51
CA ILE A 69 -1.49 -6.17 -2.03
C ILE A 69 -0.19 -6.60 -1.34
N LEU A 70 -0.21 -6.75 -0.01
CA LEU A 70 0.94 -7.20 0.77
C LEU A 70 1.30 -8.66 0.45
N MET A 71 0.30 -9.53 0.24
CA MET A 71 0.50 -10.92 -0.16
C MET A 71 1.16 -11.03 -1.53
N LEU A 72 0.65 -10.29 -2.53
CA LEU A 72 1.26 -10.22 -3.85
C LEU A 72 2.69 -9.68 -3.79
N THR A 73 2.92 -8.64 -2.99
CA THR A 73 4.28 -8.10 -2.78
C THR A 73 5.21 -9.13 -2.15
N ALA A 74 4.74 -9.86 -1.13
CA ALA A 74 5.50 -10.90 -0.47
C ALA A 74 5.82 -12.07 -1.43
N LEU A 75 4.88 -12.47 -2.27
CA LEU A 75 5.09 -13.48 -3.31
C LEU A 75 6.17 -13.05 -4.30
N VAL A 76 6.08 -11.83 -4.83
CA VAL A 76 7.09 -11.28 -5.74
C VAL A 76 8.46 -11.25 -5.08
N LEU A 77 8.55 -10.74 -3.84
CA LEU A 77 9.82 -10.70 -3.10
C LEU A 77 10.37 -12.11 -2.84
N SER A 78 9.53 -13.07 -2.46
CA SER A 78 9.95 -14.45 -2.22
C SER A 78 10.50 -15.11 -3.49
N GLY A 79 9.88 -14.86 -4.66
CA GLY A 79 10.37 -15.32 -5.95
C GLY A 79 11.71 -14.70 -6.32
N VAL A 80 11.87 -13.38 -6.14
CA VAL A 80 13.14 -12.67 -6.40
C VAL A 80 14.26 -13.19 -5.49
N ILE A 81 13.97 -13.36 -4.20
CA ILE A 81 14.89 -13.93 -3.21
C ILE A 81 15.28 -15.34 -3.65
N MET A 82 14.32 -16.22 -3.92
CA MET A 82 14.57 -17.59 -4.33
C MET A 82 15.48 -17.66 -5.56
N VAL A 83 15.23 -16.82 -6.58
CA VAL A 83 16.10 -16.75 -7.77
C VAL A 83 17.48 -16.23 -7.41
N ALA A 84 17.59 -15.18 -6.59
CA ALA A 84 18.87 -14.59 -6.21
C ALA A 84 19.75 -15.53 -5.36
N PHE A 85 19.15 -16.45 -4.60
CA PHE A 85 19.86 -17.46 -3.81
C PHE A 85 20.10 -18.78 -4.57
N GLN A 86 19.47 -18.98 -5.73
CA GLN A 86 19.70 -20.13 -6.61
C GLN A 86 20.65 -19.83 -7.78
N ALA A 87 21.01 -18.56 -8.00
CA ALA A 87 22.03 -18.10 -8.93
C ALA A 87 23.42 -18.06 -8.27
#